data_AF-F4XNU8-F1
#
_entry.id   AF-F4XNU8-F1
#
_cell.length_a   1.000
_cell.length_b   1.000
_cell.length_c   1.000
_cell.angle_alpha   90.00
_cell.angle_beta   90.00
_cell.angle_gamma   90.00
#
_symmetry.space_group_name_H-M   'P 1'
#
loop_
_entity.id
_entity.type
_entity.pdbx_description
1 polymer ?
#
loop_
_entity_poly.entity_id
_entity_poly.type
_entity_poly.pdbx_seq_one_letter_code
_entity_poly.pdbx_strand_id
1 'polypeptide(L)'
;MLWLWLGFTAVAMSSAAAGAILAVSLASTPLLQNELTPDEKSVFNQEETISSNSMHLPELTRPVNILFLGIKVLTSDLKQPPEVDLGYHALVNSLEGLSDTMLLLRFDPNGEKVKVLSMPRDTQTRIEKHGKIKLNAANYFGGPALTAKAVSDLLDDVPIDRYIRVNVQGVEKLVDALGGVTVYIPKDMKYTDHSQHLYINLKKGRQHLDGNKAMQFLRFRYDKYGDIGRVQRQQMLMRALVEQALKPSTIARIPQILSVIQSHIDTNLSVEELVALAGFATKTKRANVQMLMLPGRFSNDGKKQASYWLPNHRRIQQMVGQHFGQGYSYYSNANSTSLRIAIQYTTDSSEVAKAMLRKLNQAGYQNVRIDQKLSREPLRTTRIIAQQGDDESAATIRNYLGFGEVRVESTGAFSSDITIQLGQDWLQKLGSQ
;
A
#
# COMPACT_ATOMS: atom_id res chain seq x y z
N MET A 1 -20.43 -37.25 -27.16
CA MET A 1 -21.15 -35.96 -27.12
C MET A 1 -21.87 -35.68 -25.81
N LEU A 2 -22.47 -36.67 -25.13
CA LEU A 2 -23.24 -36.46 -23.88
C LEU A 2 -22.41 -35.88 -22.70
N TRP A 3 -21.15 -36.30 -22.56
CA TRP A 3 -20.23 -35.84 -21.50
C TRP A 3 -19.79 -34.36 -21.65
N LEU A 4 -19.76 -33.86 -22.88
CA LEU A 4 -19.46 -32.44 -23.17
C LEU A 4 -20.65 -31.55 -22.76
N TRP A 5 -21.88 -31.99 -23.03
CA TRP A 5 -23.11 -31.28 -22.66
C TRP A 5 -23.32 -31.22 -21.13
N LEU A 6 -23.03 -32.30 -20.41
CA LEU A 6 -23.06 -32.32 -18.94
C LEU A 6 -21.99 -31.41 -18.31
N GLY A 7 -20.82 -31.26 -18.95
CA GLY A 7 -19.78 -30.32 -18.54
C GLY A 7 -20.21 -28.86 -18.71
N PHE A 8 -20.85 -28.52 -19.83
CA PHE A 8 -21.35 -27.16 -20.08
C PHE A 8 -22.51 -26.78 -19.16
N THR A 9 -23.43 -27.69 -18.85
CA THR A 9 -24.53 -27.41 -17.92
C THR A 9 -24.04 -27.29 -16.47
N ALA A 10 -23.07 -28.08 -16.03
CA ALA A 10 -22.47 -27.95 -14.70
C ALA A 10 -21.70 -26.62 -14.54
N VAL A 11 -20.97 -26.17 -15.57
CA VAL A 11 -20.28 -24.87 -15.59
C VAL A 11 -21.28 -23.71 -15.66
N ALA A 12 -22.37 -23.85 -16.43
CA ALA A 12 -23.42 -22.84 -16.53
C ALA A 12 -24.22 -22.70 -15.22
N MET A 13 -24.57 -23.81 -14.56
CA MET A 13 -25.29 -23.79 -13.27
C MET A 13 -24.42 -23.26 -12.13
N SER A 14 -23.12 -23.59 -12.10
CA SER A 14 -22.20 -23.02 -11.10
C SER A 14 -21.94 -21.52 -11.33
N SER A 15 -21.86 -21.08 -12.58
CA SER A 15 -21.79 -19.65 -12.94
C SER A 15 -23.08 -18.90 -12.60
N ALA A 16 -24.25 -19.49 -12.89
CA ALA A 16 -25.55 -18.90 -12.58
C ALA A 16 -25.81 -18.83 -11.07
N ALA A 17 -25.41 -19.85 -10.30
CA ALA A 17 -25.52 -19.84 -8.84
C ALA A 17 -24.59 -18.79 -8.21
N ALA A 18 -23.34 -18.68 -8.68
CA ALA A 18 -22.42 -17.64 -8.23
C ALA A 18 -22.93 -16.23 -8.59
N GLY A 19 -23.46 -16.05 -9.79
CA GLY A 19 -24.08 -14.80 -10.24
C GLY A 19 -25.31 -14.42 -9.43
N ALA A 20 -26.18 -15.38 -9.11
CA ALA A 20 -27.38 -15.15 -8.29
C ALA A 20 -27.03 -14.82 -6.83
N ILE A 21 -26.05 -15.51 -6.23
CA ILE A 21 -25.57 -15.20 -4.87
C ILE A 21 -24.96 -13.80 -4.82
N LEU A 22 -24.18 -13.43 -5.84
CA LEU A 22 -23.61 -12.10 -5.94
C LEU A 22 -24.72 -11.06 -6.09
N ALA A 23 -25.68 -11.24 -7.01
CA ALA A 23 -26.82 -10.34 -7.21
C ALA A 23 -27.69 -10.17 -5.95
N VAL A 24 -27.97 -11.24 -5.20
CA VAL A 24 -28.70 -11.16 -3.92
C VAL A 24 -27.87 -10.44 -2.85
N SER A 25 -26.56 -10.62 -2.84
CA SER A 25 -25.65 -9.88 -1.94
C SER A 25 -25.54 -8.40 -2.30
N LEU A 26 -25.60 -8.04 -3.59
CA LEU A 26 -25.63 -6.64 -4.05
C LEU A 26 -26.93 -5.94 -3.62
N ALA A 27 -28.05 -6.65 -3.63
CA ALA A 27 -29.39 -6.07 -3.44
C ALA A 27 -29.83 -5.93 -1.97
N SER A 28 -29.19 -6.60 -1.01
CA SER A 28 -29.80 -6.84 0.31
C SER A 28 -29.28 -5.98 1.47
N THR A 29 -28.10 -5.36 1.37
CA THR A 29 -27.60 -4.44 2.41
C THR A 29 -26.71 -3.34 1.81
N PRO A 30 -27.03 -2.04 2.01
CA PRO A 30 -26.14 -0.97 1.60
C PRO A 30 -24.82 -1.08 2.38
N LEU A 31 -23.72 -0.71 1.72
CA LEU A 31 -22.42 -0.60 2.40
C LEU A 31 -22.54 0.42 3.54
N LEU A 32 -21.81 0.19 4.62
CA LEU A 32 -21.76 1.14 5.71
C LEU A 32 -21.16 2.44 5.16
N GLN A 33 -21.96 3.49 5.16
CA GLN A 33 -21.61 4.81 4.67
C GLN A 33 -21.97 5.79 5.78
N ASN A 34 -20.98 6.51 6.29
CA ASN A 34 -21.25 7.68 7.12
C ASN A 34 -22.08 8.66 6.29
N GLU A 35 -23.14 9.23 6.87
CA GLU A 35 -23.96 10.25 6.22
C GLU A 35 -23.15 11.53 5.99
N LEU A 36 -22.47 11.62 4.84
CA LEU A 36 -21.76 12.81 4.43
C LEU A 36 -22.76 13.93 4.09
N THR A 37 -22.49 15.13 4.59
CA THR A 37 -23.18 16.36 4.19
C THR A 37 -22.96 16.65 2.68
N PRO A 38 -23.81 17.45 2.04
CA PRO A 38 -23.61 17.84 0.63
C PRO A 38 -22.24 18.47 0.36
N ASP A 39 -21.76 19.32 1.27
CA ASP A 39 -20.42 19.94 1.18
C ASP A 39 -19.31 18.90 1.27
N GLU A 40 -19.41 17.94 2.18
CA GLU A 40 -18.44 16.85 2.31
C GLU A 40 -18.45 15.91 1.10
N LYS A 41 -19.62 15.65 0.52
CA LYS A 41 -19.73 14.88 -0.73
C LYS A 41 -19.02 15.61 -1.87
N SER A 42 -19.17 16.94 -1.97
CA SER A 42 -18.57 17.74 -3.04
C SER A 42 -17.04 17.72 -3.08
N VAL A 43 -16.38 17.34 -1.98
CA VAL A 43 -14.92 17.16 -1.94
C VAL A 43 -14.46 16.01 -2.85
N PHE A 44 -15.31 14.99 -3.01
CA PHE A 44 -15.01 13.85 -3.86
C PHE A 44 -15.40 14.12 -5.31
N ASN A 45 -14.70 13.48 -6.26
CA ASN A 45 -15.03 13.63 -7.67
C ASN A 45 -16.46 13.15 -7.97
N GLN A 46 -17.24 14.03 -8.60
CA GLN A 46 -18.67 13.86 -8.90
C GLN A 46 -18.95 13.26 -10.29
N GLU A 47 -17.94 12.95 -11.11
CA GLU A 47 -18.16 12.30 -12.41
C GLU A 47 -18.96 10.99 -12.25
N GLU A 48 -20.09 10.90 -12.98
CA GLU A 48 -21.27 10.11 -12.61
C GLU A 48 -21.09 8.58 -12.52
N THR A 49 -20.06 7.98 -13.13
CA THR A 49 -19.80 6.53 -12.97
C THR A 49 -18.32 6.18 -13.13
N ILE A 50 -17.74 5.50 -12.13
CA ILE A 50 -16.42 4.87 -12.28
C ILE A 50 -16.49 3.48 -12.92
N SER A 51 -17.70 2.95 -13.11
CA SER A 51 -17.97 1.66 -13.75
C SER A 51 -19.18 1.71 -14.68
N SER A 52 -19.12 0.99 -15.81
CA SER A 52 -20.27 0.82 -16.70
C SER A 52 -20.97 -0.52 -16.48
N ASN A 53 -22.31 -0.50 -16.52
CA ASN A 53 -23.11 -1.72 -16.57
C ASN A 53 -23.17 -2.23 -18.01
N SER A 54 -22.69 -3.45 -18.23
CA SER A 54 -22.97 -4.23 -19.44
C SER A 54 -23.72 -5.50 -19.03
N MET A 55 -24.17 -6.33 -19.97
CA MET A 55 -24.70 -7.67 -19.65
C MET A 55 -23.63 -8.63 -19.03
N HIS A 56 -22.45 -8.12 -18.70
CA HIS A 56 -21.30 -8.79 -18.08
C HIS A 56 -20.92 -8.13 -16.74
N LEU A 57 -19.87 -8.64 -16.07
CA LEU A 57 -19.34 -8.06 -14.83
C LEU A 57 -18.97 -6.57 -15.01
N PRO A 58 -19.22 -5.68 -14.02
CA PRO A 58 -18.82 -4.28 -14.05
C PRO A 58 -17.32 -4.08 -14.34
N GLU A 59 -16.97 -3.07 -15.14
CA GLU A 59 -15.58 -2.72 -15.47
C GLU A 59 -15.31 -1.23 -15.26
N LEU A 60 -14.05 -0.87 -14.97
CA LEU A 60 -13.63 0.52 -14.78
C LEU A 60 -13.59 1.28 -16.10
N THR A 61 -14.18 2.47 -16.15
CA THR A 61 -14.29 3.30 -17.36
C THR A 61 -13.22 4.38 -17.46
N ARG A 62 -12.61 4.74 -16.33
CA ARG A 62 -11.59 5.80 -16.22
C ARG A 62 -10.62 5.52 -15.07
N PRO A 63 -9.50 6.24 -14.98
CA PRO A 63 -8.66 6.21 -13.79
C PRO A 63 -9.42 6.66 -12.55
N VAL A 64 -9.21 5.96 -11.42
CA VAL A 64 -9.87 6.21 -10.13
C VAL A 64 -8.84 6.27 -9.02
N ASN A 65 -8.90 7.33 -8.19
CA ASN A 65 -8.11 7.56 -7.00
C ASN A 65 -8.97 7.31 -5.74
N ILE A 66 -8.60 6.32 -4.93
CA ILE A 66 -9.33 5.91 -3.73
C ILE A 66 -8.45 6.16 -2.50
N LEU A 67 -8.93 7.00 -1.59
CA LEU A 67 -8.27 7.28 -0.31
C LEU A 67 -8.58 6.15 0.69
N PHE A 68 -7.56 5.40 1.10
CA PHE A 68 -7.69 4.36 2.10
C PHE A 68 -7.12 4.82 3.45
N LEU A 69 -7.93 4.73 4.51
CA LEU A 69 -7.60 5.14 5.87
C LEU A 69 -7.77 3.97 6.84
N GLY A 70 -6.69 3.60 7.52
CA GLY A 70 -6.73 2.69 8.65
C GLY A 70 -6.85 3.49 9.95
N ILE A 71 -7.99 3.42 10.62
CA ILE A 71 -8.30 4.21 11.81
C ILE A 71 -7.98 3.40 13.07
N LYS A 72 -7.32 4.07 14.02
CA LYS A 72 -7.11 3.52 15.35
C LYS A 72 -7.88 4.37 16.36
N VAL A 73 -8.73 3.69 17.12
CA VAL A 73 -9.43 4.27 18.28
C VAL A 73 -9.17 3.37 19.48
N LEU A 74 -8.74 3.98 20.58
CA LEU A 74 -8.63 3.35 21.89
C LEU A 74 -9.76 3.80 22.80
N THR A 75 -10.01 3.07 23.88
CA THR A 75 -10.96 3.51 24.91
C THR A 75 -10.60 4.86 25.53
N SER A 76 -9.30 5.22 25.57
CA SER A 76 -8.83 6.56 25.96
C SER A 76 -9.25 7.68 25.02
N ASP A 77 -9.54 7.34 23.76
CA ASP A 77 -9.84 8.31 22.72
C ASP A 77 -11.34 8.63 22.66
N LEU A 78 -12.15 7.86 23.39
CA LEU A 78 -13.59 8.05 23.47
C LEU A 78 -13.94 9.24 24.37
N LYS A 79 -14.89 10.07 23.94
CA LYS A 79 -15.42 11.19 24.74
C LYS A 79 -16.11 10.70 26.03
N GLN A 80 -16.68 9.50 25.99
CA GLN A 80 -17.28 8.84 27.14
C GLN A 80 -16.43 7.61 27.48
N PRO A 81 -16.00 7.45 28.75
CA PRO A 81 -15.25 6.27 29.15
C PRO A 81 -16.11 5.01 28.95
N PRO A 82 -15.49 3.87 28.62
CA PRO A 82 -16.22 2.61 28.48
C PRO A 82 -16.93 2.23 29.78
N GLU A 83 -18.10 1.61 29.69
CA GLU A 83 -18.86 1.14 30.87
C GLU A 83 -18.07 0.16 31.75
N VAL A 84 -17.15 -0.59 31.13
CA VAL A 84 -16.26 -1.53 31.82
C VAL A 84 -14.83 -0.99 31.76
N ASP A 85 -14.25 -0.72 32.93
CA ASP A 85 -12.82 -0.47 33.05
C ASP A 85 -12.06 -1.79 32.93
N LEU A 86 -11.33 -1.94 31.83
CA LEU A 86 -10.54 -3.12 31.54
C LEU A 86 -9.15 -3.08 32.21
N GLY A 87 -8.78 -1.98 32.87
CA GLY A 87 -7.43 -1.74 33.40
C GLY A 87 -6.39 -1.45 32.31
N TYR A 88 -6.82 -1.28 31.06
CA TYR A 88 -5.98 -0.89 29.92
C TYR A 88 -6.80 -0.22 28.80
N HIS A 89 -6.11 0.49 27.90
CA HIS A 89 -6.75 1.12 26.75
C HIS A 89 -6.94 0.13 25.60
N ALA A 90 -8.14 -0.44 25.49
CA ALA A 90 -8.50 -1.40 24.46
C ALA A 90 -8.80 -0.74 23.12
N LEU A 91 -8.65 -1.49 22.01
CA LEU A 91 -9.10 -1.06 20.69
C LEU A 91 -10.62 -1.06 20.62
N VAL A 92 -11.19 0.00 20.04
CA VAL A 92 -12.64 0.19 19.90
C VAL A 92 -13.05 0.10 18.44
N ASN A 93 -14.23 -0.48 18.19
CA ASN A 93 -14.89 -0.50 16.88
C ASN A 93 -15.44 0.90 16.55
N SER A 94 -14.55 1.87 16.28
CA SER A 94 -14.90 3.25 15.94
C SER A 94 -13.99 3.79 14.83
N LEU A 95 -14.50 4.78 14.10
CA LEU A 95 -13.81 5.49 13.02
C LEU A 95 -13.53 6.96 13.35
N GLU A 96 -13.87 7.41 14.56
CA GLU A 96 -13.70 8.79 15.05
C GLU A 96 -12.30 9.03 15.66
N GLY A 97 -11.26 8.50 15.02
CA GLY A 97 -9.88 8.52 15.53
C GLY A 97 -8.87 9.12 14.57
N LEU A 98 -7.61 9.01 14.95
CA LEU A 98 -6.49 9.31 14.06
C LEU A 98 -6.31 8.20 13.02
N SER A 99 -5.91 8.57 11.81
CA SER A 99 -5.53 7.62 10.77
C SER A 99 -4.08 7.13 10.99
N ASP A 100 -3.90 5.86 11.30
CA ASP A 100 -2.57 5.25 11.50
C ASP A 100 -1.98 4.68 10.20
N THR A 101 -2.82 4.45 9.20
CA THR A 101 -2.46 4.06 7.84
C THR A 101 -3.17 5.00 6.87
N MET A 102 -2.43 5.58 5.93
CA MET A 102 -2.99 6.48 4.91
C MET A 102 -2.40 6.12 3.56
N LEU A 103 -3.25 5.71 2.62
CA LEU A 103 -2.85 5.33 1.26
C LEU A 103 -3.74 6.02 0.24
N LEU A 104 -3.17 6.33 -0.91
CA LEU A 104 -3.94 6.67 -2.11
C LEU A 104 -3.76 5.56 -3.13
N LEU A 105 -4.84 4.84 -3.45
CA LEU A 105 -4.86 3.80 -4.46
C LEU A 105 -5.30 4.42 -5.79
N ARG A 106 -4.54 4.21 -6.85
CA ARG A 106 -4.93 4.58 -8.21
C ARG A 106 -5.10 3.35 -9.06
N PHE A 107 -6.30 3.17 -9.60
CA PHE A 107 -6.61 2.16 -10.61
C PHE A 107 -6.62 2.85 -11.96
N ASP A 108 -5.75 2.44 -12.87
CA ASP A 108 -5.57 3.07 -14.18
C ASP A 108 -5.87 2.04 -15.28
N PRO A 109 -7.13 1.99 -15.78
CA PRO A 109 -7.52 1.03 -16.80
C PRO A 109 -6.81 1.26 -18.13
N ASN A 110 -6.44 2.51 -18.44
CA ASN A 110 -5.73 2.85 -19.68
C ASN A 110 -4.29 2.31 -19.68
N GLY A 111 -3.62 2.41 -18.53
CA GLY A 111 -2.25 1.92 -18.36
C GLY A 111 -2.14 0.48 -17.87
N GLU A 112 -3.26 -0.19 -17.60
CA GLU A 112 -3.34 -1.50 -16.91
C GLU A 112 -2.53 -1.55 -15.61
N LYS A 113 -2.53 -0.45 -14.83
CA LYS A 113 -1.70 -0.28 -13.63
C LYS A 113 -2.53 -0.07 -12.37
N VAL A 114 -2.01 -0.59 -11.26
CA VAL A 114 -2.46 -0.23 -9.90
C VAL A 114 -1.31 0.46 -9.20
N LYS A 115 -1.52 1.69 -8.74
CA LYS A 115 -0.53 2.44 -7.97
C LYS A 115 -1.01 2.62 -6.54
N VAL A 116 -0.10 2.48 -5.59
CA VAL A 116 -0.39 2.62 -4.16
C VAL A 116 0.59 3.62 -3.60
N LEU A 117 0.12 4.82 -3.25
CA LEU A 117 0.93 5.84 -2.61
C LEU A 117 0.74 5.78 -1.09
N SER A 118 1.79 5.39 -0.37
CA SER A 118 1.82 5.41 1.08
C SER A 118 2.17 6.79 1.61
N MET A 119 1.30 7.36 2.44
CA MET A 119 1.50 8.66 3.08
C MET A 119 1.77 8.45 4.58
N PRO A 120 2.95 8.83 5.09
CA PRO A 120 3.22 8.75 6.53
C PRO A 120 2.20 9.56 7.33
N ARG A 121 1.60 8.96 8.35
CA ARG A 121 0.58 9.60 9.21
C ARG A 121 1.04 10.93 9.83
N ASP A 122 2.34 11.03 10.12
CA ASP A 122 2.98 12.18 10.75
C ASP A 122 3.39 13.27 9.73
N THR A 123 2.92 13.18 8.49
CA THR A 123 3.18 14.18 7.44
C THR A 123 2.67 15.55 7.87
N GLN A 124 3.55 16.54 7.88
CA GLN A 124 3.16 17.92 8.13
C GLN A 124 2.44 18.46 6.89
N THR A 125 1.16 18.77 7.04
CA THR A 125 0.36 19.41 5.99
C THR A 125 -0.52 20.51 6.57
N ARG A 126 -1.06 21.37 5.72
CA ARG A 126 -2.10 22.31 6.11
C ARG A 126 -3.43 21.57 6.15
N ILE A 127 -4.15 21.70 7.25
CA ILE A 127 -5.54 21.26 7.40
C ILE A 127 -6.39 22.50 7.57
N GLU A 128 -7.45 22.62 6.77
CA GLU A 128 -8.38 23.75 6.81
C GLU A 128 -8.90 23.97 8.24
N LYS A 129 -9.00 25.23 8.69
CA LYS A 129 -9.41 25.61 10.07
C LYS A 129 -8.50 25.12 11.21
N HIS A 130 -7.45 24.33 10.93
CA HIS A 130 -6.55 23.75 11.93
C HIS A 130 -5.05 24.07 11.72
N GLY A 131 -4.68 24.75 10.63
CA GLY A 131 -3.30 25.19 10.38
C GLY A 131 -2.37 24.06 9.94
N LYS A 132 -1.06 24.18 10.20
CA LYS A 132 -0.05 23.17 9.80
C LYS A 132 0.18 22.15 10.90
N ILE A 133 -0.44 20.98 10.77
CA ILE A 133 -0.36 19.88 11.74
C ILE A 133 -0.11 18.54 11.04
N LYS A 134 -0.22 17.42 11.78
CA LYS A 134 -0.03 16.08 11.22
C LYS A 134 -1.26 15.66 10.41
N LEU A 135 -1.03 15.09 9.23
CA LEU A 135 -2.06 14.67 8.28
C LEU A 135 -3.08 13.69 8.89
N ASN A 136 -2.65 12.80 9.79
CA ASN A 136 -3.54 11.86 10.46
C ASN A 136 -4.67 12.47 11.28
N ALA A 137 -4.52 13.73 11.71
CA ALA A 137 -5.52 14.45 12.47
C ALA A 137 -6.72 14.88 11.63
N ALA A 138 -6.61 14.89 10.30
CA ALA A 138 -7.70 15.28 9.41
C ALA A 138 -8.96 14.42 9.63
N ASN A 139 -8.80 13.09 9.81
CA ASN A 139 -9.94 12.21 10.05
C ASN A 139 -10.60 12.48 11.40
N TYR A 140 -9.81 12.79 12.43
CA TYR A 140 -10.33 13.12 13.75
C TYR A 140 -11.15 14.42 13.72
N PHE A 141 -10.71 15.42 12.96
CA PHE A 141 -11.40 16.72 12.91
C PHE A 141 -12.59 16.79 11.94
N GLY A 142 -12.52 16.09 10.81
CA GLY A 142 -13.53 16.22 9.75
C GLY A 142 -13.67 14.97 8.88
N GLY A 143 -13.35 13.81 9.43
CA GLY A 143 -13.61 12.52 8.81
C GLY A 143 -12.94 12.34 7.44
N PRO A 144 -13.59 11.60 6.52
CA PRO A 144 -13.00 11.23 5.24
C PRO A 144 -12.90 12.44 4.30
N ALA A 145 -13.85 13.38 4.35
CA ALA A 145 -13.88 14.55 3.48
C ALA A 145 -12.74 15.53 3.78
N LEU A 146 -12.54 15.91 5.05
CA LEU A 146 -11.41 16.78 5.41
C LEU A 146 -10.06 16.12 5.12
N THR A 147 -9.99 14.78 5.30
CA THR A 147 -8.79 14.02 4.93
C THR A 147 -8.54 14.03 3.43
N ALA A 148 -9.58 13.78 2.62
CA ALA A 148 -9.49 13.83 1.16
C ALA A 148 -9.04 15.20 0.67
N LYS A 149 -9.60 16.29 1.23
CA LYS A 149 -9.16 17.65 0.92
C LYS A 149 -7.69 17.87 1.27
N ALA A 150 -7.29 17.54 2.48
CA ALA A 150 -5.89 17.71 2.93
C ALA A 150 -4.88 16.88 2.11
N VAL A 151 -5.30 15.71 1.61
CA VAL A 151 -4.51 14.87 0.70
C VAL A 151 -4.45 15.46 -0.71
N SER A 152 -5.57 15.90 -1.26
CA SER A 152 -5.63 16.58 -2.56
C SER A 152 -4.72 17.80 -2.58
N ASP A 153 -4.85 18.68 -1.59
CA ASP A 153 -4.03 19.90 -1.46
C ASP A 153 -2.52 19.57 -1.32
N LEU A 154 -2.19 18.47 -0.64
CA LEU A 154 -0.80 18.01 -0.47
C LEU A 154 -0.20 17.46 -1.78
N LEU A 155 -1.04 16.93 -2.66
CA LEU A 155 -0.67 16.25 -3.91
C LEU A 155 -0.94 17.11 -5.14
N ASP A 156 -0.87 18.43 -5.03
CA ASP A 156 -1.07 19.38 -6.14
C ASP A 156 -2.41 19.13 -6.87
N ASP A 157 -3.50 19.08 -6.09
CA ASP A 157 -4.88 18.97 -6.55
C ASP A 157 -5.18 17.66 -7.31
N VAL A 158 -4.52 16.56 -6.94
CA VAL A 158 -4.93 15.22 -7.40
C VAL A 158 -6.34 14.92 -6.89
N PRO A 159 -7.32 14.67 -7.78
CA PRO A 159 -8.70 14.44 -7.36
C PRO A 159 -8.81 13.15 -6.56
N ILE A 160 -9.66 13.15 -5.54
CA ILE A 160 -9.99 11.97 -4.75
C ILE A 160 -11.41 11.54 -5.14
N ASP A 161 -11.57 10.37 -5.75
CA ASP A 161 -12.88 9.91 -6.23
C ASP A 161 -13.70 9.26 -5.13
N ARG A 162 -13.05 8.41 -4.34
CA ARG A 162 -13.71 7.57 -3.33
C ARG A 162 -12.82 7.43 -2.10
N TYR A 163 -13.39 6.94 -1.01
CA TYR A 163 -12.64 6.63 0.20
C TYR A 163 -13.03 5.27 0.77
N ILE A 164 -12.12 4.69 1.55
CA ILE A 164 -12.33 3.51 2.37
C ILE A 164 -11.76 3.82 3.75
N ARG A 165 -12.57 3.78 4.80
CA ARG A 165 -12.14 3.86 6.20
C ARG A 165 -12.38 2.53 6.88
N VAL A 166 -11.32 1.96 7.45
CA VAL A 166 -11.37 0.69 8.16
C VAL A 166 -10.72 0.84 9.52
N ASN A 167 -11.36 0.33 10.56
CA ASN A 167 -10.71 0.29 11.86
C ASN A 167 -9.77 -0.91 11.99
N VAL A 168 -8.99 -0.94 13.06
CA VAL A 168 -8.00 -2.00 13.30
C VAL A 168 -8.62 -3.41 13.29
N GLN A 169 -9.83 -3.59 13.83
CA GLN A 169 -10.51 -4.88 13.82
C GLN A 169 -10.93 -5.29 12.40
N GLY A 170 -11.38 -4.35 11.59
CA GLY A 170 -11.72 -4.58 10.18
C GLY A 170 -10.51 -5.04 9.36
N VAL A 171 -9.30 -4.57 9.67
CA VAL A 171 -8.08 -5.07 9.01
C VAL A 171 -7.83 -6.55 9.31
N GLU A 172 -7.97 -6.97 10.57
CA GLU A 172 -7.87 -8.37 10.97
C GLU A 172 -8.87 -9.24 10.21
N LYS A 173 -10.16 -8.83 10.20
CA LYS A 173 -11.22 -9.54 9.48
C LYS A 173 -11.01 -9.58 7.97
N LEU A 174 -10.48 -8.51 7.38
CA LEU A 174 -10.20 -8.47 5.95
C LEU A 174 -9.07 -9.43 5.57
N VAL A 175 -8.01 -9.52 6.38
CA VAL A 175 -6.93 -10.49 6.18
C VAL A 175 -7.49 -11.91 6.22
N ASP A 176 -8.34 -12.24 7.20
CA ASP A 176 -8.96 -13.55 7.31
C ASP A 176 -9.88 -13.86 6.12
N ALA A 177 -10.70 -12.88 5.69
CA ALA A 177 -11.59 -13.02 4.54
C ALA A 177 -10.83 -13.26 3.23
N LEU A 178 -9.64 -12.66 3.08
CA LEU A 178 -8.72 -12.92 1.96
C LEU A 178 -8.04 -14.31 2.03
N GLY A 179 -8.26 -15.05 3.12
CA GLY A 179 -7.62 -16.34 3.38
C GLY A 179 -6.16 -16.19 3.82
N GLY A 180 -5.84 -15.11 4.54
CA GLY A 180 -4.50 -14.79 5.03
C GLY A 180 -3.57 -14.20 3.97
N VAL A 181 -2.39 -13.73 4.40
CA VAL A 181 -1.38 -13.10 3.54
C VAL A 181 0.00 -13.70 3.76
N THR A 182 0.83 -13.77 2.72
CA THR A 182 2.20 -14.28 2.86
C THR A 182 3.19 -13.12 2.99
N VAL A 183 3.93 -13.07 4.09
CA VAL A 183 4.92 -12.03 4.39
C VAL A 183 6.27 -12.67 4.74
N TYR A 184 7.37 -12.05 4.30
CA TYR A 184 8.71 -12.41 4.77
C TYR A 184 9.03 -11.64 6.06
N ILE A 185 9.19 -12.34 7.18
CA ILE A 185 9.51 -11.72 8.46
C ILE A 185 11.03 -11.56 8.56
N PRO A 186 11.57 -10.33 8.69
CA PRO A 186 13.01 -10.08 8.56
C PRO A 186 13.85 -10.62 9.73
N LYS A 187 13.24 -10.79 10.91
CA LYS A 187 13.87 -11.30 12.13
C LYS A 187 12.83 -11.91 13.05
N ASP A 188 13.27 -12.68 14.04
CA ASP A 188 12.40 -13.11 15.14
C ASP A 188 11.82 -11.88 15.85
N MET A 189 10.50 -11.85 15.99
CA MET A 189 9.73 -10.84 16.69
C MET A 189 9.05 -11.52 17.87
N LYS A 190 9.58 -11.29 19.06
CA LYS A 190 8.99 -11.75 20.32
C LYS A 190 8.79 -10.56 21.22
N TYR A 191 7.55 -10.35 21.66
CA TYR A 191 7.21 -9.30 22.60
C TYR A 191 5.96 -9.70 23.38
N THR A 192 5.98 -9.46 24.68
CA THR A 192 4.86 -9.72 25.56
C THR A 192 4.61 -8.48 26.39
N ASP A 193 3.39 -7.96 26.34
CA ASP A 193 2.91 -6.92 27.22
C ASP A 193 1.57 -7.36 27.81
N HIS A 194 1.62 -7.76 29.08
CA HIS A 194 0.45 -8.19 29.82
C HIS A 194 -0.52 -7.04 30.11
N SER A 195 -0.01 -5.80 30.22
CA SER A 195 -0.88 -4.63 30.46
C SER A 195 -1.76 -4.34 29.26
N GLN A 196 -1.24 -4.48 28.04
CA GLN A 196 -1.97 -4.22 26.80
C GLN A 196 -2.55 -5.48 26.13
N HIS A 197 -2.45 -6.64 26.81
CA HIS A 197 -2.79 -7.95 26.27
C HIS A 197 -2.19 -8.19 24.86
N LEU A 198 -0.94 -7.74 24.66
CA LEU A 198 -0.25 -7.81 23.38
C LEU A 198 0.82 -8.91 23.44
N TYR A 199 0.55 -10.00 22.74
CA TYR A 199 1.44 -11.15 22.62
C TYR A 199 1.89 -11.29 21.17
N ILE A 200 3.18 -11.11 20.93
CA ILE A 200 3.80 -11.20 19.61
C ILE A 200 4.79 -12.35 19.63
N ASN A 201 4.60 -13.32 18.72
CA ASN A 201 5.54 -14.41 18.51
C ASN A 201 5.59 -14.80 17.04
N LEU A 202 6.46 -14.13 16.29
CA LEU A 202 6.65 -14.36 14.86
C LEU A 202 8.12 -14.71 14.59
N LYS A 203 8.36 -15.84 13.95
CA LYS A 203 9.71 -16.27 13.55
C LYS A 203 10.23 -15.58 12.29
N LYS A 204 11.55 -15.47 12.14
CA LYS A 204 12.15 -15.04 10.87
C LYS A 204 11.77 -16.00 9.74
N GLY A 205 11.55 -15.47 8.53
CA GLY A 205 11.31 -16.26 7.32
C GLY A 205 9.97 -16.00 6.65
N ARG A 206 9.69 -16.71 5.56
CA ARG A 206 8.39 -16.64 4.87
C ARG A 206 7.32 -17.29 5.74
N GLN A 207 6.27 -16.54 6.03
CA GLN A 207 5.13 -17.05 6.78
C GLN A 207 3.82 -16.63 6.14
N HIS A 208 2.81 -17.49 6.31
CA HIS A 208 1.43 -17.16 6.02
C HIS A 208 0.77 -16.66 7.31
N LEU A 209 0.32 -15.42 7.28
CA LEU A 209 -0.26 -14.70 8.40
C LEU A 209 -1.77 -14.65 8.22
N ASP A 210 -2.49 -15.22 9.18
CA ASP A 210 -3.89 -14.92 9.47
C ASP A 210 -4.02 -13.48 10.02
N GLY A 211 -5.25 -13.01 10.22
CA GLY A 211 -5.53 -11.67 10.71
C GLY A 211 -4.84 -11.38 12.03
N ASN A 212 -4.87 -12.32 12.98
CA ASN A 212 -4.22 -12.16 14.27
C ASN A 212 -2.69 -11.97 14.13
N LYS A 213 -2.01 -12.83 13.37
CA LYS A 213 -0.56 -12.72 13.12
C LYS A 213 -0.21 -11.48 12.30
N ALA A 214 -1.06 -11.05 11.38
CA ALA A 214 -0.90 -9.79 10.67
C ALA A 214 -0.94 -8.60 11.64
N MET A 215 -1.85 -8.63 12.61
CA MET A 215 -1.92 -7.62 13.67
C MET A 215 -0.69 -7.65 14.59
N GLN A 216 -0.19 -8.83 14.96
CA GLN A 216 1.08 -8.96 15.68
C GLN A 216 2.24 -8.33 14.90
N PHE A 217 2.29 -8.57 13.59
CA PHE A 217 3.33 -8.02 12.70
C PHE A 217 3.28 -6.48 12.65
N LEU A 218 2.09 -5.89 12.51
CA LEU A 218 1.92 -4.42 12.51
C LEU A 218 2.24 -3.77 13.86
N ARG A 219 1.90 -4.43 14.97
CA ARG A 219 2.05 -3.89 16.33
C ARG A 219 3.46 -4.04 16.90
N PHE A 220 4.34 -4.82 16.27
CA PHE A 220 5.72 -4.96 16.73
C PHE A 220 6.48 -3.62 16.63
N ARG A 221 7.17 -3.22 17.70
CA ARG A 221 7.93 -1.95 17.80
C ARG A 221 9.37 -2.11 18.30
N TYR A 222 9.78 -3.31 18.71
CA TYR A 222 11.10 -3.59 19.28
C TYR A 222 12.16 -3.82 18.19
N ASP A 223 12.48 -2.76 17.44
CA ASP A 223 13.58 -2.75 16.49
C ASP A 223 14.43 -1.48 16.60
N LYS A 224 15.65 -1.54 16.03
CA LYS A 224 16.63 -0.44 16.07
C LYS A 224 16.20 0.77 15.22
N TYR A 225 15.08 0.68 14.50
CA TYR A 225 14.64 1.65 13.50
C TYR A 225 13.40 2.43 13.93
N GLY A 226 12.81 2.12 15.09
CA GLY A 226 11.68 2.85 15.66
C GLY A 226 10.50 2.98 14.67
N ASP A 227 10.04 4.20 14.45
CA ASP A 227 8.92 4.50 13.54
C ASP A 227 9.22 4.12 12.08
N ILE A 228 10.49 4.09 11.66
CA ILE A 228 10.90 3.68 10.31
C ILE A 228 10.59 2.21 10.08
N GLY A 229 10.90 1.36 11.07
CA GLY A 229 10.61 -0.08 11.02
C GLY A 229 9.10 -0.35 10.93
N ARG A 230 8.28 0.47 11.60
CA ARG A 230 6.81 0.38 11.53
C ARG A 230 6.28 0.64 10.13
N VAL A 231 6.72 1.72 9.49
CA VAL A 231 6.30 2.08 8.12
C VAL A 231 6.66 0.96 7.14
N GLN A 232 7.86 0.39 7.24
CA GLN A 232 8.27 -0.73 6.38
C GLN A 232 7.36 -1.95 6.55
N ARG A 233 7.01 -2.31 7.79
CA ARG A 233 6.09 -3.44 8.04
C ARG A 233 4.68 -3.19 7.51
N GLN A 234 4.16 -1.97 7.69
CA GLN A 234 2.88 -1.58 7.10
C GLN A 234 2.93 -1.74 5.58
N GLN A 235 3.95 -1.21 4.91
CA GLN A 235 4.12 -1.37 3.46
C GLN A 235 4.26 -2.84 3.04
N MET A 236 4.99 -3.65 3.79
CA MET A 236 5.13 -5.09 3.51
C MET A 236 3.80 -5.84 3.63
N LEU A 237 3.00 -5.54 4.66
CA LEU A 237 1.69 -6.15 4.82
C LEU A 237 0.73 -5.66 3.73
N MET A 238 0.69 -4.36 3.44
CA MET A 238 -0.16 -3.81 2.38
C MET A 238 0.18 -4.41 1.01
N ARG A 239 1.47 -4.57 0.71
CA ARG A 239 1.88 -5.29 -0.50
C ARG A 239 1.36 -6.72 -0.50
N ALA A 240 1.49 -7.44 0.61
CA ALA A 240 1.02 -8.81 0.69
C ALA A 240 -0.51 -8.92 0.56
N LEU A 241 -1.25 -7.94 1.09
CA LEU A 241 -2.70 -7.80 0.91
C LEU A 241 -3.07 -7.57 -0.55
N VAL A 242 -2.41 -6.63 -1.23
CA VAL A 242 -2.62 -6.39 -2.65
C VAL A 242 -2.27 -7.65 -3.45
N GLU A 243 -1.10 -8.26 -3.24
CA GLU A 243 -0.71 -9.49 -3.94
C GLU A 243 -1.67 -10.67 -3.68
N GLN A 244 -2.27 -10.74 -2.50
CA GLN A 244 -3.30 -11.72 -2.17
C GLN A 244 -4.63 -11.40 -2.86
N ALA A 245 -5.05 -10.13 -2.86
CA ALA A 245 -6.27 -9.67 -3.51
C ALA A 245 -6.26 -9.94 -5.03
N LEU A 246 -5.07 -9.86 -5.65
CA LEU A 246 -4.87 -10.12 -7.07
C LEU A 246 -4.88 -11.62 -7.45
N LYS A 247 -4.97 -12.55 -6.49
CA LYS A 247 -4.99 -13.98 -6.80
C LYS A 247 -6.36 -14.38 -7.38
N PRO A 248 -6.42 -15.22 -8.43
CA PRO A 248 -7.68 -15.76 -8.95
C PRO A 248 -8.52 -16.49 -7.88
N SER A 249 -7.87 -17.15 -6.92
CA SER A 249 -8.54 -17.81 -5.77
C SER A 249 -9.34 -16.86 -4.88
N THR A 250 -9.05 -15.55 -4.94
CA THR A 250 -9.77 -14.53 -4.17
C THR A 250 -11.16 -14.27 -4.72
N ILE A 251 -11.40 -14.54 -6.01
CA ILE A 251 -12.73 -14.39 -6.64
C ILE A 251 -13.78 -15.24 -5.91
N ALA A 252 -13.42 -16.47 -5.53
CA ALA A 252 -14.30 -17.36 -4.77
C ALA A 252 -14.61 -16.85 -3.34
N ARG A 253 -13.84 -15.88 -2.83
CA ARG A 253 -13.98 -15.29 -1.49
C ARG A 253 -14.70 -13.94 -1.51
N ILE A 254 -15.08 -13.42 -2.69
CA ILE A 254 -15.76 -12.12 -2.82
C ILE A 254 -16.97 -11.99 -1.89
N PRO A 255 -17.89 -12.98 -1.76
CA PRO A 255 -19.03 -12.83 -0.84
C PRO A 255 -18.61 -12.64 0.62
N GLN A 256 -17.58 -13.36 1.08
CA GLN A 256 -17.06 -13.25 2.44
C GLN A 256 -16.37 -11.90 2.66
N ILE A 257 -15.62 -11.43 1.67
CA ILE A 257 -14.97 -10.12 1.69
C ILE A 257 -16.03 -9.02 1.75
N LEU A 258 -17.05 -9.06 0.89
CA LEU A 258 -18.14 -8.09 0.87
C LEU A 258 -18.88 -8.01 2.22
N SER A 259 -19.14 -9.15 2.86
CA SER A 259 -19.76 -9.20 4.20
C SER A 259 -18.91 -8.50 5.27
N VAL A 260 -17.57 -8.65 5.22
CA VAL A 260 -16.66 -7.92 6.12
C VAL A 260 -16.65 -6.43 5.80
N ILE A 261 -16.64 -6.05 4.52
CA ILE A 261 -16.70 -4.64 4.11
C ILE A 261 -17.99 -4.01 4.65
N GLN A 262 -19.15 -4.65 4.45
CA GLN A 262 -20.46 -4.15 4.92
C GLN A 262 -20.52 -3.90 6.43
N SER A 263 -19.77 -4.66 7.24
CA SER A 263 -19.87 -4.63 8.71
C SER A 263 -18.75 -3.83 9.41
N HIS A 264 -17.62 -3.58 8.75
CA HIS A 264 -16.42 -3.03 9.38
C HIS A 264 -15.75 -1.89 8.61
N ILE A 265 -16.29 -1.52 7.45
CA ILE A 265 -15.68 -0.53 6.56
C ILE A 265 -16.69 0.55 6.20
N ASP A 266 -16.32 1.79 6.44
CA ASP A 266 -17.05 2.96 5.95
C ASP A 266 -16.51 3.39 4.59
N THR A 267 -17.38 3.48 3.59
CA THR A 267 -16.98 3.80 2.21
C THR A 267 -18.12 4.50 1.47
N ASN A 268 -17.76 5.36 0.51
CA ASN A 268 -18.70 5.88 -0.49
C ASN A 268 -18.66 5.12 -1.82
N LEU A 269 -17.97 3.98 -1.88
CA LEU A 269 -18.01 3.07 -3.02
C LEU A 269 -19.36 2.36 -3.08
N SER A 270 -19.90 2.17 -4.29
CA SER A 270 -21.00 1.23 -4.51
C SER A 270 -20.47 -0.21 -4.57
N VAL A 271 -21.37 -1.20 -4.47
CA VAL A 271 -20.93 -2.60 -4.57
C VAL A 271 -20.51 -2.94 -6.02
N GLU A 272 -21.17 -2.36 -7.02
CA GLU A 272 -20.78 -2.44 -8.43
C GLU A 272 -19.37 -1.90 -8.66
N GLU A 273 -19.05 -0.75 -8.05
CA GLU A 273 -17.72 -0.16 -8.09
C GLU A 273 -16.67 -1.09 -7.45
N LEU A 274 -16.98 -1.70 -6.30
CA LEU A 274 -16.09 -2.69 -5.66
C LEU A 274 -15.84 -3.91 -6.56
N VAL A 275 -16.88 -4.42 -7.24
CA VAL A 275 -16.75 -5.54 -8.17
C VAL A 275 -15.89 -5.15 -9.37
N ALA A 276 -16.06 -3.94 -9.93
CA ALA A 276 -15.24 -3.43 -11.03
C ALA A 276 -13.76 -3.31 -10.62
N LEU A 277 -13.50 -2.73 -9.44
CA LEU A 277 -12.14 -2.62 -8.87
C LEU A 277 -11.51 -4.00 -8.65
N ALA A 278 -12.25 -4.95 -8.11
CA ALA A 278 -11.78 -6.32 -7.91
C ALA A 278 -11.51 -7.04 -9.23
N GLY A 279 -12.41 -6.89 -10.21
CA GLY A 279 -12.25 -7.44 -11.56
C GLY A 279 -11.00 -6.89 -12.25
N PHE A 280 -10.79 -5.58 -12.21
CA PHE A 280 -9.59 -4.94 -12.74
C PHE A 280 -8.32 -5.41 -12.02
N ALA A 281 -8.34 -5.45 -10.68
CA ALA A 281 -7.22 -5.90 -9.88
C ALA A 281 -6.81 -7.33 -10.29
N THR A 282 -7.74 -8.29 -10.30
CA THR A 282 -7.41 -9.69 -10.64
C THR A 282 -6.82 -9.88 -12.05
N LYS A 283 -7.16 -9.01 -13.01
CA LYS A 283 -6.57 -8.97 -14.36
C LYS A 283 -5.20 -8.28 -14.40
N THR A 284 -4.87 -7.46 -13.41
CA THR A 284 -3.62 -6.69 -13.35
C THR A 284 -2.42 -7.60 -13.08
N LYS A 285 -1.42 -7.53 -13.95
CA LYS A 285 -0.15 -8.25 -13.76
C LYS A 285 0.61 -7.68 -12.56
N ARG A 286 1.25 -8.54 -11.77
CA ARG A 286 2.08 -8.11 -10.62
C ARG A 286 3.17 -7.10 -10.96
N ALA A 287 3.69 -7.11 -12.19
CA ALA A 287 4.68 -6.14 -12.66
C ALA A 287 4.11 -4.72 -12.84
N ASN A 288 2.78 -4.60 -12.99
CA ASN A 288 2.07 -3.34 -13.17
C ASN A 288 1.54 -2.75 -11.85
N VAL A 289 1.89 -3.37 -10.71
CA VAL A 289 1.58 -2.84 -9.38
C VAL A 289 2.75 -2.02 -8.88
N GLN A 290 2.53 -0.73 -8.67
CA GLN A 290 3.54 0.23 -8.21
C GLN A 290 3.22 0.67 -6.78
N MET A 291 4.22 0.67 -5.90
CA MET A 291 4.07 0.96 -4.47
C MET A 291 4.95 2.15 -4.10
N LEU A 292 4.39 3.35 -4.19
CA LEU A 292 5.05 4.62 -3.94
C LEU A 292 4.99 5.00 -2.46
N MET A 293 5.88 5.89 -2.05
CA MET A 293 5.83 6.55 -0.74
C MET A 293 5.93 8.06 -0.95
N LEU A 294 5.14 8.82 -0.21
CA LEU A 294 5.11 10.27 -0.28
C LEU A 294 6.53 10.85 -0.06
N PRO A 295 7.14 11.51 -1.05
CA PRO A 295 8.49 12.04 -0.91
C PRO A 295 8.64 12.99 0.28
N GLY A 296 9.64 12.75 1.11
CA GLY A 296 9.90 13.55 2.31
C GLY A 296 11.00 12.97 3.18
N ARG A 297 11.09 13.48 4.41
CA ARG A 297 12.08 13.04 5.41
C ARG A 297 11.54 13.22 6.82
N PHE A 298 12.06 12.47 7.78
CA PHE A 298 11.79 12.78 9.19
C PHE A 298 12.40 14.14 9.59
N SER A 299 11.72 14.84 10.49
CA SER A 299 12.26 16.04 11.16
C SER A 299 13.41 15.62 12.08
N ASN A 300 14.61 15.45 11.51
CA ASN A 300 15.82 15.19 12.28
C ASN A 300 16.25 16.47 12.98
N ASP A 301 15.88 16.62 14.25
CA ASP A 301 16.59 17.57 15.12
C ASP A 301 16.63 17.16 16.60
N GLY A 302 15.76 16.28 17.10
CA GLY A 302 15.69 16.00 18.54
C GLY A 302 15.40 17.26 19.39
N LYS A 303 15.07 18.38 18.73
CA LYS A 303 14.83 19.71 19.31
C LYS A 303 13.34 20.01 19.34
N LYS A 304 12.53 19.36 18.50
CA LYS A 304 11.07 19.42 18.57
C LYS A 304 10.52 18.34 19.51
N GLN A 305 9.50 18.71 20.30
CA GLN A 305 8.79 17.78 21.19
C GLN A 305 8.05 16.65 20.41
N ALA A 306 7.77 16.84 19.12
CA ALA A 306 7.08 15.86 18.27
C ALA A 306 7.82 15.62 16.94
N SER A 307 7.93 14.34 16.56
CA SER A 307 8.46 13.91 15.25
C SER A 307 7.45 14.13 14.12
N TYR A 308 7.90 14.65 12.98
CA TYR A 308 7.12 14.88 11.76
C TYR A 308 7.77 14.22 10.55
N TRP A 309 6.94 13.85 9.56
CA TRP A 309 7.38 13.66 8.19
C TRP A 309 7.27 14.99 7.44
N LEU A 310 8.40 15.54 7.01
CA LEU A 310 8.49 16.80 6.28
C LEU A 310 8.40 16.49 4.77
N PRO A 311 7.29 16.84 4.10
CA PRO A 311 7.11 16.57 2.68
C PRO A 311 8.14 17.33 1.83
N ASN A 312 8.56 16.73 0.73
CA ASN A 312 9.38 17.38 -0.29
C ASN A 312 8.49 17.75 -1.48
N HIS A 313 7.92 18.96 -1.46
CA HIS A 313 6.94 19.42 -2.45
C HIS A 313 7.44 19.30 -3.90
N ARG A 314 8.72 19.61 -4.18
CA ARG A 314 9.27 19.45 -5.55
C ARG A 314 9.24 18.00 -6.01
N ARG A 315 9.62 17.06 -5.13
CA ARG A 315 9.59 15.62 -5.46
C ARG A 315 8.16 15.07 -5.49
N ILE A 316 7.25 15.63 -4.68
CA ILE A 316 5.82 15.30 -4.74
C ILE A 316 5.25 15.69 -6.11
N GLN A 317 5.49 16.93 -6.57
CA GLN A 317 5.07 17.41 -7.90
C GLN A 317 5.55 16.51 -9.03
N GLN A 318 6.83 16.11 -9.01
CA GLN A 318 7.41 15.18 -9.98
C GLN A 318 6.68 13.83 -9.96
N MET A 319 6.49 13.25 -8.77
CA MET A 319 5.80 11.97 -8.58
C MET A 319 4.33 12.06 -9.03
N VAL A 320 3.63 13.15 -8.73
CA VAL A 320 2.25 13.40 -9.15
C VAL A 320 2.16 13.48 -10.68
N GLY A 321 3.05 14.23 -11.34
CA GLY A 321 3.09 14.32 -12.80
C GLY A 321 3.31 12.96 -13.46
N GLN A 322 4.27 12.18 -12.97
CA GLN A 322 4.58 10.84 -13.49
C GLN A 322 3.49 9.80 -13.23
N HIS A 323 2.87 9.84 -12.04
CA HIS A 323 2.06 8.72 -11.56
C HIS A 323 0.55 9.00 -11.49
N PHE A 324 0.12 10.27 -11.44
CA PHE A 324 -1.29 10.65 -11.25
C PHE A 324 -1.87 11.52 -12.37
N GLY A 325 -1.06 11.91 -13.36
CA GLY A 325 -1.56 12.39 -14.67
C GLY A 325 -2.12 13.81 -14.70
N GLN A 326 -1.65 14.70 -13.83
CA GLN A 326 -1.91 16.14 -13.92
C GLN A 326 -0.90 16.79 -14.88
N GLY A 327 -1.26 17.00 -16.15
CA GLY A 327 -0.78 18.03 -17.11
C GLY A 327 0.71 18.43 -17.25
N TYR A 328 1.65 17.87 -16.49
CA TYR A 328 3.03 18.32 -16.47
C TYR A 328 3.90 17.37 -17.29
N SER A 329 4.31 17.82 -18.47
CA SER A 329 5.46 17.23 -19.17
C SER A 329 6.72 17.54 -18.36
N TYR A 330 7.05 16.68 -17.41
CA TYR A 330 8.29 16.81 -16.65
C TYR A 330 9.46 16.23 -17.45
N TYR A 331 10.38 17.09 -17.87
CA TYR A 331 11.69 16.67 -18.35
C TYR A 331 12.55 16.27 -17.16
N SER A 332 12.86 14.98 -17.05
CA SER A 332 13.78 14.43 -16.05
C SER A 332 15.22 14.86 -16.32
N ASN A 333 15.58 16.09 -15.96
CA ASN A 333 16.98 16.48 -15.83
C ASN A 333 17.57 15.97 -14.50
N ALA A 334 17.35 14.70 -14.18
CA ALA A 334 18.08 14.02 -13.11
C ALA A 334 19.49 13.73 -13.63
N ASN A 335 20.43 14.63 -13.33
CA ASN A 335 21.85 14.39 -13.60
C ASN A 335 22.24 13.06 -12.92
N SER A 336 22.61 12.06 -13.73
CA SER A 336 22.91 10.69 -13.30
C SER A 336 23.98 10.62 -12.19
N THR A 337 24.87 11.62 -12.15
CA THR A 337 25.93 11.78 -11.14
C THR A 337 25.42 12.05 -9.72
N SER A 338 24.18 12.55 -9.57
CA SER A 338 23.60 12.91 -8.28
C SER A 338 22.77 11.79 -7.62
N LEU A 339 22.47 10.71 -8.35
CA LEU A 339 21.64 9.61 -7.86
C LEU A 339 22.32 8.87 -6.70
N ARG A 340 21.65 8.76 -5.55
CA ARG A 340 22.12 7.94 -4.44
C ARG A 340 21.70 6.50 -4.66
N ILE A 341 22.65 5.63 -4.97
CA ILE A 341 22.40 4.22 -5.27
C ILE A 341 22.84 3.36 -4.09
N ALA A 342 21.93 2.52 -3.60
CA ALA A 342 22.23 1.51 -2.60
C ALA A 342 22.28 0.11 -3.23
N ILE A 343 23.29 -0.68 -2.88
CA ILE A 343 23.43 -2.08 -3.31
C ILE A 343 23.13 -2.98 -2.12
N GLN A 344 22.13 -3.84 -2.26
CA GLN A 344 21.75 -4.86 -1.28
C GLN A 344 22.01 -6.26 -1.85
N TYR A 345 22.45 -7.18 -0.98
CA TYR A 345 22.91 -8.51 -1.39
C TYR A 345 22.74 -9.53 -0.26
N THR A 346 22.68 -10.83 -0.57
CA THR A 346 22.66 -11.89 0.43
C THR A 346 24.04 -12.10 1.07
N THR A 347 24.10 -12.66 2.28
CA THR A 347 25.34 -12.81 3.08
C THR A 347 26.53 -13.43 2.34
N ASP A 348 26.26 -14.32 1.40
CA ASP A 348 27.27 -15.12 0.70
C ASP A 348 27.87 -14.38 -0.52
N SER A 349 27.41 -13.16 -0.81
CA SER A 349 27.67 -12.44 -2.06
C SER A 349 28.43 -11.11 -1.86
N SER A 350 29.30 -11.01 -0.86
CA SER A 350 29.97 -9.74 -0.53
C SER A 350 30.92 -9.23 -1.61
N GLU A 351 31.72 -10.11 -2.23
CA GLU A 351 32.61 -9.72 -3.34
C GLU A 351 31.83 -9.33 -4.61
N VAL A 352 30.69 -9.99 -4.80
CA VAL A 352 29.75 -9.75 -5.90
C VAL A 352 29.11 -8.35 -5.78
N ALA A 353 28.83 -7.90 -4.56
CA ALA A 353 28.36 -6.53 -4.29
C ALA A 353 29.45 -5.48 -4.54
N LYS A 354 30.71 -5.76 -4.16
CA LYS A 354 31.85 -4.88 -4.46
C LYS A 354 32.10 -4.77 -5.98
N ALA A 355 31.92 -5.85 -6.72
CA ALA A 355 32.02 -5.85 -8.18
C ALA A 355 30.95 -4.95 -8.83
N MET A 356 29.70 -5.04 -8.36
CA MET A 356 28.63 -4.13 -8.79
C MET A 356 28.96 -2.67 -8.49
N LEU A 357 29.47 -2.39 -7.29
CA LEU A 357 29.88 -1.04 -6.89
C LEU A 357 30.93 -0.47 -7.86
N ARG A 358 31.97 -1.25 -8.19
CA ARG A 358 33.01 -0.84 -9.16
C ARG A 358 32.41 -0.57 -10.53
N LYS A 359 31.52 -1.44 -11.01
CA LYS A 359 30.86 -1.29 -12.32
C LYS A 359 30.05 0.01 -12.40
N LEU A 360 29.30 0.36 -11.36
CA LEU A 360 28.54 1.62 -11.33
C LEU A 360 29.44 2.85 -11.23
N ASN A 361 30.53 2.78 -10.46
CA ASN A 361 31.51 3.87 -10.39
C ASN A 361 32.18 4.11 -11.75
N GLN A 362 32.53 3.04 -12.48
CA GLN A 362 33.07 3.14 -13.85
C GLN A 362 32.08 3.75 -14.84
N ALA A 363 30.78 3.60 -14.59
CA ALA A 363 29.71 4.23 -15.38
C ALA A 363 29.48 5.72 -15.03
N GLY A 364 30.20 6.27 -14.05
CA GLY A 364 30.08 7.66 -13.62
C GLY A 364 29.10 7.90 -12.47
N TYR A 365 28.49 6.87 -11.89
CA TYR A 365 27.68 7.03 -10.67
C TYR A 365 28.60 7.20 -9.46
N GLN A 366 28.58 8.38 -8.84
CA GLN A 366 29.51 8.72 -7.75
C GLN A 366 28.97 8.39 -6.35
N ASN A 367 27.64 8.41 -6.18
CA ASN A 367 26.98 8.23 -4.88
C ASN A 367 26.48 6.79 -4.68
N VAL A 368 27.36 5.81 -4.85
CA VAL A 368 27.05 4.38 -4.73
C VAL A 368 27.54 3.84 -3.39
N ARG A 369 26.67 3.19 -2.64
CA ARG A 369 27.01 2.56 -1.35
C ARG A 369 26.46 1.14 -1.25
N ILE A 370 27.17 0.29 -0.53
CA ILE A 370 26.63 -1.01 -0.10
C ILE A 370 25.75 -0.75 1.13
N ASP A 371 24.50 -1.19 1.06
CA ASP A 371 23.51 -1.08 2.12
C ASP A 371 23.14 -2.47 2.61
N GLN A 372 22.97 -2.61 3.93
CA GLN A 372 22.37 -3.74 4.66
C GLN A 372 22.23 -5.09 3.91
N LYS A 373 22.84 -6.15 4.46
CA LYS A 373 22.67 -7.52 3.94
C LYS A 373 21.18 -7.88 3.85
N LEU A 374 20.74 -8.27 2.66
CA LEU A 374 19.38 -8.71 2.37
C LEU A 374 19.11 -9.92 3.27
N SER A 375 18.35 -9.73 4.35
CA SER A 375 18.01 -10.80 5.29
C SER A 375 16.92 -11.72 4.74
N ARG A 376 16.70 -11.71 3.42
CA ARG A 376 15.65 -12.42 2.68
C ARG A 376 16.26 -13.58 1.88
N GLU A 377 15.41 -14.44 1.33
CA GLU A 377 15.83 -15.47 0.37
C GLU A 377 16.59 -14.85 -0.83
N PRO A 378 17.57 -15.57 -1.40
CA PRO A 378 18.21 -15.15 -2.65
C PRO A 378 17.19 -14.85 -3.72
N LEU A 379 17.31 -13.67 -4.35
CA LEU A 379 16.46 -13.31 -5.47
C LEU A 379 16.93 -14.07 -6.71
N ARG A 380 16.00 -14.63 -7.50
CA ARG A 380 16.35 -15.21 -8.81
C ARG A 380 16.85 -14.14 -9.78
N THR A 381 16.15 -13.00 -9.79
CA THR A 381 16.42 -11.87 -10.68
C THR A 381 16.78 -10.64 -9.86
N THR A 382 17.77 -9.88 -10.31
CA THR A 382 18.18 -8.61 -9.72
C THR A 382 17.03 -7.62 -9.84
N ARG A 383 16.72 -6.90 -8.75
CA ARG A 383 15.69 -5.87 -8.73
C ARG A 383 16.31 -4.50 -8.63
N ILE A 384 15.87 -3.59 -9.48
CA ILE A 384 16.28 -2.19 -9.51
C ILE A 384 15.09 -1.38 -9.03
N ILE A 385 15.11 -1.07 -7.75
CA ILE A 385 14.01 -0.49 -7.00
C ILE A 385 14.09 1.03 -7.11
N ALA A 386 13.07 1.64 -7.75
CA ALA A 386 12.88 3.08 -7.77
C ALA A 386 12.25 3.53 -6.45
N GLN A 387 13.10 3.82 -5.44
CA GLN A 387 12.67 4.03 -4.05
C GLN A 387 11.63 5.15 -3.90
N GLN A 388 11.75 6.18 -4.72
CA GLN A 388 10.93 7.39 -4.67
C GLN A 388 10.03 7.58 -5.90
N GLY A 389 9.87 6.55 -6.72
CA GLY A 389 9.00 6.62 -7.90
C GLY A 389 9.69 6.98 -9.22
N ASP A 390 10.98 7.33 -9.22
CA ASP A 390 11.76 7.66 -10.42
C ASP A 390 12.13 6.39 -11.22
N ASP A 391 11.18 5.93 -12.02
CA ASP A 391 11.29 4.72 -12.84
C ASP A 391 12.15 4.92 -14.09
N GLU A 392 12.28 6.14 -14.59
CA GLU A 392 13.16 6.50 -15.71
C GLU A 392 14.64 6.34 -15.34
N SER A 393 15.07 6.89 -14.19
CA SER A 393 16.43 6.67 -13.69
C SER A 393 16.71 5.18 -13.42
N ALA A 394 15.72 4.47 -12.87
CA ALA A 394 15.82 3.04 -12.63
C ALA A 394 15.97 2.25 -13.95
N ALA A 395 15.18 2.60 -14.98
CA ALA A 395 15.25 2.00 -16.31
C ALA A 395 16.58 2.29 -17.00
N THR A 396 17.13 3.50 -16.83
CA THR A 396 18.44 3.88 -17.35
C THR A 396 19.55 3.01 -16.76
N ILE A 397 19.55 2.81 -15.44
CA ILE A 397 20.47 1.90 -14.76
C ILE A 397 20.28 0.46 -15.25
N ARG A 398 19.03 0.00 -15.36
CA ARG A 398 18.71 -1.35 -15.86
C ARG A 398 19.26 -1.58 -17.27
N ASN A 399 19.09 -0.62 -18.17
CA ASN A 399 19.54 -0.71 -19.55
C ASN A 399 21.07 -0.71 -19.63
N TYR A 400 21.74 0.10 -18.82
CA TYR A 400 23.20 0.06 -18.69
C TYR A 400 23.72 -1.28 -18.16
N LEU A 401 23.06 -1.85 -17.14
CA LEU A 401 23.46 -3.14 -16.57
C LEU A 401 23.19 -4.30 -17.53
N GLY A 402 22.13 -4.22 -18.33
CA GLY A 402 21.72 -5.24 -19.31
C GLY A 402 20.98 -6.42 -18.70
N PHE A 403 20.60 -6.35 -17.42
CA PHE A 403 19.86 -7.39 -16.69
C PHE A 403 19.04 -6.80 -15.55
N GLY A 404 18.27 -7.65 -14.88
CA GLY A 404 17.38 -7.27 -13.80
C GLY A 404 16.06 -6.65 -14.28
N GLU A 405 15.19 -6.44 -13.30
CA GLU A 405 13.85 -5.86 -13.47
C GLU A 405 13.71 -4.55 -12.70
N VAL A 406 13.07 -3.55 -13.31
CA VAL A 406 12.70 -2.31 -12.62
C VAL A 406 11.45 -2.56 -11.78
N ARG A 407 11.47 -2.05 -10.56
CA ARG A 407 10.37 -2.15 -9.60
C ARG A 407 10.14 -0.78 -8.98
N VAL A 408 8.94 -0.24 -9.11
CA VAL A 408 8.57 1.04 -8.50
C VAL A 408 8.01 0.76 -7.12
N GLU A 409 8.90 0.78 -6.12
CA GLU A 409 8.59 0.32 -4.77
C GLU A 409 9.40 1.09 -3.72
N SER A 410 8.81 1.42 -2.58
CA SER A 410 9.54 2.05 -1.46
C SER A 410 10.14 1.04 -0.46
N THR A 411 10.47 -0.18 -0.91
CA THR A 411 10.99 -1.27 -0.05
C THR A 411 12.52 -1.42 -0.07
N GLY A 412 13.22 -0.55 -0.79
CA GLY A 412 14.67 -0.47 -0.82
C GLY A 412 15.26 0.30 0.37
N ALA A 413 16.51 0.73 0.22
CA ALA A 413 17.23 1.50 1.22
C ALA A 413 16.64 2.92 1.32
N PHE A 414 16.23 3.31 2.53
CA PHE A 414 15.46 4.54 2.80
C PHE A 414 16.16 5.84 2.32
N SER A 415 17.49 5.89 2.37
CA SER A 415 18.28 7.06 1.94
C SER A 415 18.76 7.00 0.49
N SER A 416 18.34 5.99 -0.26
CA SER A 416 18.65 5.88 -1.69
C SER A 416 17.54 6.48 -2.55
N ASP A 417 17.91 6.92 -3.74
CA ASP A 417 16.96 7.18 -4.82
C ASP A 417 16.71 5.87 -5.59
N ILE A 418 17.74 5.03 -5.75
CA ILE A 418 17.68 3.70 -6.36
C ILE A 418 18.29 2.64 -5.44
N THR A 419 17.62 1.50 -5.26
CA THR A 419 18.21 0.32 -4.60
C THR A 419 18.34 -0.84 -5.57
N ILE A 420 19.54 -1.37 -5.72
CA ILE A 420 19.81 -2.57 -6.52
C ILE A 420 19.91 -3.75 -5.56
N GLN A 421 18.92 -4.63 -5.59
CA GLN A 421 18.91 -5.88 -4.85
C GLN A 421 19.43 -7.00 -5.75
N LEU A 422 20.66 -7.46 -5.50
CA LEU A 422 21.34 -8.42 -6.35
C LEU A 422 20.66 -9.80 -6.28
N GLY A 423 20.39 -10.35 -7.46
CA GLY A 423 19.89 -11.70 -7.66
C GLY A 423 20.93 -12.67 -8.19
N GLN A 424 20.51 -13.91 -8.43
CA GLN A 424 21.34 -14.99 -8.97
C GLN A 424 21.78 -14.73 -10.41
N ASP A 425 20.99 -13.98 -11.18
CA ASP A 425 21.33 -13.51 -12.53
C ASP A 425 22.65 -12.70 -12.58
N TRP A 426 22.95 -11.94 -11.53
CA TRP A 426 24.22 -11.23 -11.43
C TRP A 426 25.41 -12.17 -11.12
N LEU A 427 25.20 -13.19 -10.28
CA LEU A 427 26.23 -14.19 -9.99
C LEU A 427 26.67 -14.94 -11.26
N GLN A 428 25.70 -15.31 -12.10
CA GLN A 428 25.97 -15.99 -13.38
C GLN A 428 26.78 -15.12 -14.34
N LYS A 429 26.55 -13.79 -14.34
CA LYS A 429 27.29 -12.85 -15.18
C LYS A 429 28.75 -12.67 -14.74
N LEU A 430 29.04 -12.76 -13.45
CA LEU A 430 30.42 -12.68 -12.95
C LEU A 430 31.23 -13.94 -13.22
N GLY A 431 30.59 -15.12 -13.30
CA GLY A 431 31.27 -16.37 -13.68
C GLY A 431 31.49 -16.54 -15.18
N SER A 432 30.99 -15.62 -16.00
CA SER A 432 31.10 -15.63 -17.47
C SER A 432 31.96 -14.47 -18.01
N GLN A 433 32.57 -13.68 -17.12
CA GLN A 433 33.61 -12.69 -17.38
C GLN A 433 34.93 -13.19 -16.79
#